data_AF-A0A3D3IH72-F1
#
_entry.id   AF-A0A3D3IH72-F1
#
_cell.length_a   1.000
_cell.length_b   1.000
_cell.length_c   1.000
_cell.angle_alpha   90.00
_cell.angle_beta   90.00
_cell.angle_gamma   90.00
#
_symmetry.space_group_name_H-M   'P 1'
#
loop_
_entity.id
_entity.type
_entity.pdbx_description
1 polymer ?
#
loop_
_entity_poly.entity_id
_entity_poly.type
_entity_poly.pdbx_seq_one_letter_code
_entity_poly.pdbx_strand_id
1 'polypeptide(L)'
;WYTKNKDRGVEILGLAYEAKDDFDYASGRVKKMKAKLSVPYEFVIAGNKDKEAAAKTLPMLNHVISFPTTIFIGKDGTVKRIHTGFSGPGTGIHYERFIQRFNQTMDELLGENLASIK
;
A
#
# COMPACT_ATOMS: atom_id res chain seq x y z
N TRP A 1 9.14 -4.03 -7.15
CA TRP A 1 9.93 -3.98 -5.91
C TRP A 1 9.79 -5.26 -5.10
N TYR A 2 8.57 -5.65 -4.70
CA TYR A 2 8.30 -6.81 -3.85
C TYR A 2 8.94 -8.12 -4.31
N THR A 3 8.83 -8.51 -5.59
CA THR A 3 9.47 -9.71 -6.13
C THR A 3 10.97 -9.81 -5.82
N LYS A 4 11.67 -8.68 -5.74
CA LYS A 4 13.11 -8.60 -5.46
C LYS A 4 13.45 -8.55 -3.96
N ASN A 5 12.45 -8.33 -3.10
CA ASN A 5 12.66 -7.95 -1.70
C ASN A 5 11.82 -8.75 -0.69
N LYS A 6 10.88 -9.59 -1.13
CA LYS A 6 9.99 -10.37 -0.26
C LYS A 6 10.73 -11.17 0.83
N ASP A 7 11.92 -11.68 0.50
CA ASP A 7 12.73 -12.50 1.40
C ASP A 7 13.48 -11.68 2.47
N ARG A 8 13.30 -10.35 2.49
CA ARG A 8 13.87 -9.46 3.51
C ARG A 8 13.02 -9.35 4.78
N GLY A 9 11.90 -10.08 4.85
CA GLY A 9 10.94 -9.98 5.96
C GLY A 9 9.92 -8.85 5.78
N VAL A 10 9.43 -8.68 4.55
CA VAL A 10 8.41 -7.67 4.20
C VAL A 10 7.22 -8.34 3.54
N GLU A 11 6.02 -7.90 3.88
CA GLU A 11 4.78 -8.28 3.22
C GLU A 11 4.05 -7.06 2.64
N ILE A 12 3.30 -7.28 1.55
CA ILE A 12 2.43 -6.27 0.95
C ILE A 12 1.02 -6.82 0.85
N LEU A 13 0.05 -6.04 1.32
CA LEU A 13 -1.37 -6.31 1.15
C LEU A 13 -2.01 -5.14 0.40
N GLY A 14 -2.62 -5.43 -0.75
CA GLY A 14 -3.41 -4.46 -1.49
C GLY A 14 -4.82 -4.31 -0.92
N LEU A 15 -5.22 -3.08 -0.61
CA LEU A 15 -6.60 -2.77 -0.26
C LEU A 15 -7.32 -2.22 -1.50
N ALA A 16 -8.25 -2.99 -2.05
CA ALA A 16 -8.99 -2.61 -3.24
C ALA A 16 -10.32 -1.95 -2.86
N TYR A 17 -10.44 -0.67 -3.19
CA TYR A 17 -11.70 0.08 -3.11
C TYR A 17 -12.32 0.18 -4.51
N GLU A 18 -13.39 -0.56 -4.74
CA GLU A 18 -14.00 -0.74 -6.06
C GLU A 18 -15.28 0.11 -6.22
N ALA A 19 -15.75 0.26 -7.45
CA ALA A 19 -16.86 1.17 -7.76
C ALA A 19 -18.24 0.64 -7.33
N LYS A 20 -18.41 -0.68 -7.20
CA LYS A 20 -19.68 -1.32 -6.86
C LYS A 20 -19.52 -2.12 -5.57
N ASP A 21 -20.57 -2.12 -4.76
CA ASP A 21 -20.66 -2.89 -3.52
C ASP A 21 -21.11 -4.34 -3.78
N ASP A 22 -20.53 -4.95 -4.82
CA ASP A 22 -20.80 -6.33 -5.23
C ASP A 22 -19.46 -7.08 -5.27
N PHE A 23 -19.34 -8.10 -4.41
CA PHE A 23 -18.07 -8.79 -4.18
C PHE A 23 -17.56 -9.51 -5.44
N ASP A 24 -18.46 -10.15 -6.20
CA ASP A 24 -18.07 -10.90 -7.40
C ASP A 24 -17.56 -9.96 -8.49
N TYR A 25 -18.24 -8.83 -8.68
CA TYR A 25 -17.80 -7.76 -9.56
C TYR A 25 -16.45 -7.19 -9.12
N ALA A 26 -16.31 -6.81 -7.85
CA ALA A 26 -15.10 -6.20 -7.31
C ALA A 26 -13.90 -7.16 -7.38
N SER A 27 -14.06 -8.37 -6.85
CA SER A 27 -13.02 -9.41 -6.87
C SER A 27 -12.66 -9.83 -8.29
N GLY A 28 -13.63 -9.91 -9.21
CA GLY A 28 -13.39 -10.20 -10.62
C GLY A 28 -12.50 -9.16 -11.30
N ARG A 29 -12.67 -7.86 -10.99
CA ARG A 29 -11.82 -6.78 -11.49
C ARG A 29 -10.40 -6.83 -10.93
N VAL A 30 -10.28 -7.03 -9.61
CA VAL A 30 -8.98 -7.14 -8.93
C VAL A 30 -8.20 -8.35 -9.45
N LYS A 31 -8.84 -9.51 -9.61
CA LYS A 31 -8.22 -10.71 -10.20
C LYS A 31 -7.71 -10.46 -11.62
N LYS A 32 -8.52 -9.81 -12.48
CA LYS A 32 -8.12 -9.43 -13.84
C LYS A 32 -6.91 -8.50 -13.83
N MET A 33 -6.87 -7.51 -12.94
CA MET A 33 -5.74 -6.61 -12.78
C MET A 33 -4.48 -7.35 -12.30
N LYS A 34 -4.59 -8.18 -11.24
CA LYS A 34 -3.49 -9.00 -10.71
C LYS A 34 -2.86 -9.84 -11.82
N ALA A 35 -3.68 -10.53 -12.62
CA ALA A 35 -3.23 -11.35 -13.73
C ALA A 35 -2.56 -10.53 -14.83
N LYS A 36 -3.16 -9.41 -15.24
CA LYS A 36 -2.62 -8.55 -16.31
C LYS A 36 -1.27 -7.91 -15.96
N LEU A 37 -1.10 -7.51 -14.70
CA LEU A 37 0.09 -6.80 -14.22
C LEU A 37 1.10 -7.72 -13.52
N SER A 38 0.82 -9.04 -13.49
CA SER A 38 1.63 -10.05 -12.79
C SER A 38 1.96 -9.66 -11.35
N VAL A 39 0.95 -9.17 -10.62
CA VAL A 39 1.14 -8.66 -9.26
C VAL A 39 1.29 -9.84 -8.29
N PRO A 40 2.45 -9.97 -7.62
CA PRO A 40 2.80 -11.18 -6.86
C PRO A 40 2.25 -11.22 -5.43
N TYR A 41 1.58 -10.16 -4.97
CA TYR A 41 1.08 -10.04 -3.59
C TYR A 41 -0.45 -10.02 -3.55
N GLU A 42 -1.01 -10.25 -2.36
CA GLU A 42 -2.44 -10.40 -2.18
C GLU A 42 -3.22 -9.09 -2.14
N PHE A 43 -4.51 -9.20 -2.44
CA PHE A 43 -5.46 -8.10 -2.38
C PHE A 43 -6.71 -8.53 -1.62
N VAL A 44 -7.25 -7.62 -0.80
CA VAL A 44 -8.57 -7.74 -0.19
C VAL A 44 -9.49 -6.67 -0.74
N ILE A 45 -10.79 -6.99 -0.84
CA ILE A 45 -11.81 -6.01 -1.19
C ILE A 45 -12.13 -5.23 0.08
N ALA A 46 -11.68 -3.98 0.13
CA ALA A 46 -11.76 -3.13 1.31
C ALA A 46 -13.06 -2.29 1.34
N GLY A 47 -13.78 -2.17 0.22
CA GLY A 47 -15.08 -1.52 0.15
C GLY A 47 -15.26 -0.68 -1.09
N ASN A 48 -16.12 0.34 -1.00
CA ASN A 48 -16.39 1.27 -2.10
C ASN A 48 -15.31 2.38 -2.18
N LYS A 49 -14.98 2.83 -3.40
CA LYS A 49 -14.06 3.95 -3.66
C LYS A 49 -14.53 5.31 -3.14
N ASP A 50 -15.77 5.43 -2.69
CA ASP A 50 -16.26 6.62 -2.01
C ASP A 50 -15.32 7.00 -0.84
N LYS A 51 -14.88 8.25 -0.79
CA LYS A 51 -13.82 8.66 0.15
C LYS A 51 -14.29 8.61 1.61
N GLU A 52 -15.56 8.92 1.85
CA GLU A 52 -16.13 8.88 3.20
C GLU A 52 -16.30 7.44 3.67
N ALA A 53 -16.76 6.55 2.78
CA ALA A 53 -16.82 5.12 3.05
C ALA A 53 -15.43 4.52 3.28
N ALA A 54 -14.45 4.87 2.45
CA ALA A 54 -13.08 4.39 2.58
C ALA A 54 -12.43 4.84 3.91
N ALA A 55 -12.64 6.09 4.32
CA ALA A 55 -12.14 6.59 5.60
C ALA A 55 -12.67 5.79 6.81
N LYS A 56 -13.91 5.31 6.76
CA LYS A 56 -14.50 4.47 7.83
C LYS A 56 -13.82 3.11 7.98
N THR A 57 -13.26 2.58 6.90
CA THR A 57 -12.59 1.26 6.89
C THR A 57 -11.15 1.33 7.40
N LEU A 58 -10.56 2.53 7.46
CA LEU A 58 -9.21 2.76 7.95
C LEU A 58 -9.23 3.84 9.05
N PRO A 59 -9.90 3.58 10.20
CA PRO A 59 -10.10 4.58 11.25
C PRO A 59 -8.80 5.07 11.90
N MET A 60 -7.69 4.35 11.71
CA MET A 60 -6.35 4.79 12.12
C MET A 60 -5.78 5.92 11.23
N LEU A 61 -6.42 6.23 10.11
CA LEU A 61 -6.07 7.35 9.25
C LEU A 61 -7.00 8.52 9.58
N ASN A 62 -6.44 9.71 9.81
CA ASN A 62 -7.27 10.90 9.98
C ASN A 62 -8.22 11.08 8.79
N HIS A 63 -7.73 10.94 7.54
CA HIS A 63 -8.56 10.85 6.32
C HIS A 63 -7.82 10.15 5.16
N VAL A 64 -8.53 9.36 4.35
CA VAL A 64 -8.04 8.94 3.01
C VAL A 64 -8.30 10.07 2.01
N ILE A 65 -7.27 10.90 1.78
CA ILE A 65 -7.42 12.12 0.97
C ILE A 65 -7.49 11.79 -0.53
N SER A 66 -6.66 10.86 -1.01
CA SER A 66 -6.63 10.44 -2.42
C SER A 66 -6.01 9.05 -2.57
N PHE A 67 -6.35 8.39 -3.68
CA PHE A 67 -5.71 7.14 -4.06
C PHE A 67 -4.56 7.39 -5.06
N PRO A 68 -3.49 6.56 -5.06
CA PRO A 68 -3.22 5.52 -4.06
C PRO A 68 -2.69 6.10 -2.75
N THR A 69 -2.93 5.40 -1.62
CA THR A 69 -2.29 5.65 -0.33
C THR A 69 -1.48 4.42 0.06
N THR A 70 -0.23 4.62 0.47
CA THR A 70 0.65 3.58 1.01
C THR A 70 0.79 3.80 2.52
N ILE A 71 0.49 2.76 3.30
CA ILE A 71 0.67 2.75 4.76
C ILE A 71 1.84 1.84 5.06
N PHE A 72 2.84 2.36 5.77
CA PHE A 72 4.00 1.60 6.21
C PHE A 72 3.81 1.21 7.67
N ILE A 73 3.85 -0.10 7.93
CA ILE A 73 3.65 -0.69 9.26
C ILE A 73 5.00 -1.25 9.72
N GLY A 74 5.41 -0.88 10.94
CA GLY A 74 6.65 -1.37 11.55
C GLY A 74 6.50 -2.81 12.07
N LYS A 75 7.61 -3.40 12.51
CA LYS A 75 7.60 -4.77 13.09
C LYS A 75 6.80 -4.87 14.39
N ASP A 76 6.55 -3.73 15.04
CA ASP A 76 5.70 -3.60 16.23
C ASP A 76 4.19 -3.52 15.91
N GLY A 77 3.82 -3.60 14.62
CA GLY A 77 2.43 -3.50 14.18
C GLY A 77 1.86 -2.08 14.16
N THR A 78 2.68 -1.05 14.41
CA THR A 78 2.23 0.35 14.42
C THR A 78 2.45 1.03 13.08
N VAL A 79 1.61 2.02 12.76
CA VAL A 79 1.78 2.85 11.56
C VAL A 79 2.97 3.77 11.76
N LYS A 80 3.99 3.63 10.90
CA LYS A 80 5.22 4.43 10.94
C LYS A 80 5.20 5.59 9.95
N ARG A 81 4.56 5.36 8.80
CA ARG A 81 4.47 6.38 7.74
C ARG A 81 3.23 6.17 6.89
N ILE A 82 2.66 7.27 6.42
CA ILE A 82 1.61 7.28 5.41
C ILE A 82 2.08 8.15 4.24
N HIS A 83 1.95 7.64 3.02
CA HIS A 83 2.25 8.36 1.79
C HIS A 83 1.02 8.36 0.88
N THR A 84 0.59 9.53 0.46
CA THR A 84 -0.58 9.71 -0.39
C THR A 84 -0.15 10.23 -1.75
N GLY A 85 -0.66 9.60 -2.81
CA GLY A 85 -0.29 9.84 -4.19
C GLY A 85 0.81 8.90 -4.70
N PHE A 86 1.13 9.05 -5.98
CA PHE A 86 2.18 8.32 -6.65
C PHE A 86 2.77 9.20 -7.76
N SER A 87 4.07 9.45 -7.70
CA SER A 87 4.80 10.06 -8.82
C SER A 87 5.18 8.96 -9.78
N GLY A 88 4.53 8.87 -10.94
CA GLY A 88 4.82 7.84 -11.95
C GLY A 88 6.05 8.15 -12.80
N PRO A 89 6.55 7.19 -13.61
CA PRO A 89 7.75 7.37 -14.42
C PRO A 89 7.76 8.60 -15.33
N GLY A 90 6.60 9.05 -15.80
CA GLY A 90 6.46 10.26 -16.62
C GLY A 90 6.76 11.57 -15.87
N THR A 91 6.98 11.54 -14.56
CA THR A 91 7.25 12.73 -13.73
C THR A 91 8.76 13.04 -13.56
N GLY A 92 9.64 12.30 -14.23
CA GLY A 92 11.09 12.55 -14.25
C GLY A 92 11.71 12.50 -12.86
N ILE A 93 12.40 13.57 -12.45
CA ILE A 93 13.09 13.67 -11.16
C ILE A 93 12.17 13.39 -9.95
N HIS A 94 10.88 13.66 -10.07
CA HIS A 94 9.93 13.37 -8.99
C HIS A 94 9.73 11.86 -8.78
N TYR A 95 9.78 11.07 -9.85
CA TYR A 95 9.74 9.61 -9.77
C TYR A 95 11.01 9.05 -9.11
N GLU A 96 12.18 9.54 -9.51
CA GLU A 96 13.46 9.11 -8.90
C GLU A 96 13.48 9.40 -7.40
N ARG A 97 13.09 10.61 -6.99
CA ARG A 97 12.96 10.99 -5.58
C ARG A 97 11.89 10.16 -4.86
N PHE A 98 10.82 9.77 -5.53
CA PHE A 98 9.82 8.85 -4.97
C PHE A 98 10.43 7.48 -4.69
N ILE A 99 11.13 6.89 -5.67
CA ILE A 99 11.80 5.59 -5.51
C ILE A 99 12.88 5.64 -4.43
N GLN A 100 13.70 6.69 -4.38
CA GLN A 100 14.72 6.85 -3.34
C GLN A 100 14.09 6.90 -1.94
N ARG A 101 13.08 7.76 -1.74
CA ARG A 101 12.38 7.87 -0.44
C ARG A 101 11.67 6.59 -0.04
N PHE A 102 11.06 5.90 -1.00
CA PHE A 102 10.41 4.62 -0.75
C PHE A 102 11.43 3.59 -0.24
N ASN A 103 12.57 3.42 -0.94
CA ASN A 103 13.60 2.47 -0.51
C ASN A 103 14.18 2.85 0.85
N GLN A 104 14.47 4.13 1.09
CA GLN A 104 14.97 4.60 2.38
C GLN A 104 14.01 4.21 3.53
N THR A 105 12.71 4.49 3.38
CA THR A 105 11.73 4.10 4.41
C THR A 105 11.67 2.59 4.62
N MET A 106 11.74 1.80 3.54
CA MET A 106 11.76 0.34 3.70
C MET A 106 13.03 -0.16 4.40
N ASP A 107 14.18 0.40 4.08
CA ASP A 107 15.46 0.02 4.69
C ASP A 107 15.49 0.38 6.18
N GLU A 108 14.96 1.56 6.55
CA GLU A 108 14.78 1.98 7.95
C GLU A 108 13.92 0.96 8.72
N LEU A 109 12.73 0.64 8.21
CA LEU A 109 11.80 -0.29 8.87
C LEU A 109 12.33 -1.73 8.94
N LEU A 110 13.03 -2.18 7.91
CA LEU A 110 13.63 -3.52 7.90
C LEU A 110 14.83 -3.60 8.85
N GLY A 111 15.53 -2.50 9.08
CA GLY A 111 16.62 -2.37 10.04
C GLY A 111 16.16 -2.24 11.50
N GLU A 112 14.90 -1.92 11.78
CA GLU A 112 14.38 -1.83 13.15
C GLU A 112 14.57 -3.15 13.92
N ASN A 113 15.13 -3.05 15.13
CA ASN A 113 15.25 -4.16 16.07
C ASN A 113 14.19 -4.02 17.17
N LEU A 114 13.42 -5.09 17.41
CA LEU A 114 12.38 -5.13 18.44
C LEU A 114 12.95 -4.89 19.86
N ALA A 115 14.24 -5.20 20.09
CA ALA A 115 14.90 -4.96 21.37
C ALA A 115 15.12 -3.47 21.71
N SER A 116 15.00 -2.58 20.71
CA SER A 116 15.16 -1.12 20.87
C SER A 116 13.85 -0.41 21.23
N ILE A 117 12.74 -1.14 21.37
CA ILE A 117 11.38 -0.62 21.58
C ILE A 117 10.98 -0.72 23.08
N LYS A 118 11.93 -0.46 24.00
CA LYS A 118 11.65 -0.40 25.44
C LYS A 118 11.43 1.03 25.90
#